data_AF-A0A4Q3VSN9-F1
#
_entry.id   AF-A0A4Q3VSN9-F1
#
_cell.length_a   1.000
_cell.length_b   1.000
_cell.length_c   1.000
_cell.angle_alpha   90.00
_cell.angle_beta   90.00
_cell.angle_gamma   90.00
#
_symmetry.space_group_name_H-M   'P 1'
#
loop_
_entity.id
_entity.type
_entity.pdbx_description
1 polymer ?
#
loop_
_entity_poly.entity_id
_entity_poly.type
_entity_poly.pdbx_seq_one_letter_code
_entity_poly.pdbx_strand_id
1 'polypeptide(L)' 'VGFGLSTPEHVRLVCRVADGAVVGSALVKLLHERWKNGKGRGEVVDFVRALKDATLD' A
#
# COMPACT_ATOMS: atom_id res chain seq x y z
N VAL A 1 16.67 -1.27 -5.74
CA VAL A 1 15.99 0.05 -5.75
C VAL A 1 14.52 -0.21 -5.46
N GLY A 2 14.07 0.02 -4.22
CA GLY A 2 12.70 -0.29 -3.76
C GLY A 2 12.01 0.96 -3.18
N PHE A 3 12.25 2.11 -3.80
CA PHE A 3 11.96 3.41 -3.22
C PHE A 3 10.64 3.96 -3.78
N GLY A 4 9.65 4.21 -2.91
CA GLY A 4 8.49 5.04 -3.25
C GLY A 4 7.23 4.33 -3.76
N LEU A 5 7.03 3.03 -3.50
CA LEU A 5 5.73 2.41 -3.77
C LEU A 5 4.69 2.98 -2.81
N SER A 6 3.70 3.69 -3.34
CA SER A 6 2.66 4.37 -2.55
C SER A 6 1.27 4.32 -3.17
N THR A 7 1.15 3.78 -4.38
CA THR A 7 -0.13 3.66 -5.09
C THR A 7 -0.33 2.25 -5.65
N PRO A 8 -1.58 1.84 -5.91
CA PRO A 8 -1.88 0.59 -6.62
C PRO A 8 -1.16 0.45 -7.97
N GLU A 9 -1.02 1.55 -8.73
CA GLU A 9 -0.34 1.55 -10.03
C GLU A 9 1.15 1.23 -9.88
N HIS A 10 1.81 1.77 -8.86
CA HIS A 10 3.20 1.40 -8.54
C HIS A 10 3.31 -0.10 -8.26
N VAL A 11 2.37 -0.68 -7.50
CA VAL A 11 2.35 -2.12 -7.20
C VAL A 11 2.13 -2.94 -8.47
N ARG A 12 1.14 -2.59 -9.30
CA ARG A 12 0.84 -3.31 -10.55
C ARG A 12 2.03 -3.31 -11.50
N LEU A 13 2.75 -2.19 -11.60
CA LEU A 13 3.95 -2.10 -12.43
C LEU A 13 5.08 -3.02 -11.94
N VAL A 14 5.31 -3.08 -10.62
CA VAL A 14 6.34 -3.94 -10.03
C VAL A 14 5.97 -5.42 -10.17
N CYS A 15 4.72 -5.79 -9.88
CA CYS A 15 4.25 -7.17 -9.95
C CYS A 15 4.24 -7.75 -11.38
N ARG A 16 4.33 -6.93 -12.43
CA ARG A 16 4.55 -7.42 -13.81
C ARG A 16 5.92 -8.05 -14.04
N VAL A 17 6.90 -7.71 -13.21
CA VAL A 17 8.31 -8.11 -13.41
C VAL A 17 8.94 -8.74 -12.16
N ALA A 18 8.18 -8.88 -11.07
CA ALA A 18 8.63 -9.40 -9.79
C ALA A 18 7.52 -10.17 -9.07
N ASP A 19 7.90 -11.11 -8.21
CA ASP A 19 6.96 -11.94 -7.45
C ASP A 19 6.21 -11.15 -6.35
N GLY A 20 6.65 -9.93 -6.04
CA GLY A 20 6.04 -9.13 -4.99
C GLY A 20 6.54 -7.69 -4.92
N ALA A 21 5.80 -6.89 -4.15
CA ALA A 21 6.06 -5.49 -3.89
C ALA A 21 5.99 -5.22 -2.38
N VAL A 22 6.90 -4.38 -1.86
CA VAL A 22 6.94 -4.00 -0.44
C VAL A 22 6.57 -2.52 -0.30
N VAL A 23 5.52 -2.23 0.46
CA VAL A 23 5.02 -0.87 0.73
C VAL A 23 5.22 -0.54 2.22
N GLY A 24 6.33 0.13 2.53
CA GLY A 24 6.67 0.53 3.90
C GLY A 24 6.22 1.96 4.23
N SER A 25 6.98 2.95 3.75
CA SER A 25 6.83 4.36 4.16
C SER A 25 5.43 4.92 3.91
N ALA A 26 4.74 4.51 2.84
CA ALA A 26 3.38 4.97 2.56
C ALA A 26 2.37 4.45 3.61
N LEU A 27 2.47 3.19 4.01
CA LEU A 27 1.62 2.61 5.05
C LEU A 27 1.91 3.25 6.42
N VAL A 28 3.19 3.43 6.76
CA VAL A 28 3.60 4.07 8.03
C VAL A 28 3.10 5.51 8.09
N LYS A 29 3.20 6.27 6.98
CA LYS A 29 2.68 7.64 6.90
C LYS A 29 1.16 7.67 7.07
N LEU A 30 0.42 6.77 6.42
CA LEU A 30 -1.03 6.68 6.57
C LEU A 30 -1.43 6.36 8.02
N LEU A 31 -0.75 5.42 8.67
CA LEU A 31 -0.98 5.10 10.07
C LEU A 31 -0.73 6.31 10.98
N HIS A 32 0.39 7.01 10.78
CA HIS A 32 0.71 8.22 11.54
C HIS A 32 -0.39 9.29 11.42
N GLU A 33 -0.93 9.50 10.23
CA GLU A 33 -1.93 10.55 9.96
C GLU A 33 -3.36 10.15 10.34
N ARG A 34 -3.73 8.88 10.13
CA ARG A 34 -5.14 8.44 10.14
C ARG A 34 -5.49 7.52 11.29
N TRP A 35 -4.55 6.76 11.87
CA TRP A 35 -4.88 5.73 12.86
C TRP A 35 -5.76 6.26 13.99
N LYS A 36 -5.43 7.42 14.58
CA LYS A 36 -6.26 8.16 15.55
C LYS A 36 -6.91 7.24 16.59
N ASN A 37 -6.10 6.44 17.28
CA ASN A 37 -6.54 5.42 18.25
C ASN A 37 -7.57 4.42 17.66
N GLY A 38 -7.32 3.98 16.42
CA GLY A 38 -8.15 3.01 15.69
C GLY A 38 -9.31 3.62 14.88
N LYS A 39 -9.60 4.92 15.02
CA LYS A 39 -10.69 5.58 14.26
C LYS A 39 -10.48 5.53 12.74
N GLY A 40 -9.23 5.64 12.27
CA GLY A 40 -8.91 5.53 10.84
C GLY A 40 -8.60 4.12 10.35
N ARG A 41 -8.97 3.08 11.10
CA ARG A 41 -8.74 1.69 10.69
C ARG A 41 -9.33 1.39 9.30
N GLY A 42 -10.50 1.93 8.98
CA GLY A 42 -11.14 1.76 7.68
C GLY A 42 -10.24 2.23 6.54
N GLU A 43 -9.74 3.46 6.61
CA GLU A 43 -8.84 4.04 5.61
C GLU A 43 -7.56 3.19 5.39
N VAL A 44 -7.00 2.65 6.49
CA VAL A 44 -5.82 1.77 6.42
C VAL A 44 -6.15 0.45 5.72
N VAL A 45 -7.29 -0.16 6.05
CA VAL A 45 -7.74 -1.41 5.43
C VAL A 45 -8.01 -1.20 3.94
N ASP A 46 -8.70 -0.12 3.59
CA ASP A 46 -9.02 0.20 2.19
C ASP A 46 -7.75 0.44 1.37
N PHE A 47 -6.76 1.14 1.94
CA PHE A 47 -5.46 1.32 1.31
C PHE A 47 -4.76 -0.04 1.07
N VAL A 48 -4.66 -0.90 2.09
CA VAL A 48 -4.03 -2.23 1.94
C VAL A 48 -4.78 -3.10 0.94
N ARG A 49 -6.12 -3.05 0.93
CA ARG A 49 -6.95 -3.78 -0.04
C ARG A 49 -6.68 -3.31 -1.47
N ALA A 50 -6.65 -2.00 -1.72
CA ALA A 50 -6.34 -1.46 -3.04
C ALA A 50 -4.94 -1.86 -3.53
N LEU A 51 -3.94 -1.89 -2.65
CA LEU A 51 -2.61 -2.40 -2.99
C LEU A 51 -2.62 -3.90 -3.30
N LYS A 52 -3.41 -4.69 -2.57
CA LYS A 52 -3.52 -6.13 -2.80
C LYS A 52 -4.24 -6.45 -4.11
N ASP A 53 -5.32 -5.73 -4.42
CA ASP A 53 -6.06 -5.90 -5.67
C ASP A 53 -5.19 -5.57 -6.89
N ALA A 54 -4.20 -4.68 -6.74
CA ALA A 54 -3.21 -4.40 -7.77
C ALA A 54 -2.19 -5.52 -8.02
N THR A 55 -2.13 -6.55 -7.17
CA THR A 55 -1.34 -7.76 -7.41
C THR A 55 -2.12 -8.84 -8.14
N LEU A 56 -3.41 -8.62 -8.40
CA LEU A 56 -4.28 -9.55 -9.13
C LEU A 56 -4.41 -9.01 -10.57
N ASP A 57 -4.37 -9.91 -11.55
CA ASP A 57 -4.51 -9.56 -12.97
C ASP A 57 -5.89 -8.93 -13.25
#